data_AF-A0A4Q1IKN3-F1
#
_entry.id   AF-A0A4Q1IKN3-F1
#
_cell.length_a   1.000
_cell.length_b   1.000
_cell.length_c   1.000
_cell.angle_alpha   90.00
_cell.angle_beta   90.00
_cell.angle_gamma   90.00
#
_symmetry.space_group_name_H-M   'P 1'
#
loop_
_entity.id
_entity.type
_entity.pdbx_description
1 polymer ?
#
loop_
_entity_poly.entity_id
_entity_poly.type
_entity_poly.pdbx_seq_one_letter_code
_entity_poly.pdbx_strand_id
1 'polypeptide(L)'
;MTITIILVIIGFIIYWIFIKDGAYKQGVGELKSGDFHKAYGNFHKTIRKNPKHFMAEFHLGLCCKHQAELFKETDTNNENFKIEALNHFLRASEINPNFLKSNNLVEVLIASENNNNLKQEMISITKNKIDKTTSAIKEQYSWLNRI
;
A
#
# COMPACT_ATOMS: atom_id res chain seq x y z
N MET A 1 -40.19 -15.28 3.75
CA MET A 1 -39.13 -14.55 2.99
C MET A 1 -38.07 -13.92 3.89
N THR A 2 -38.38 -13.56 5.14
CA THR A 2 -37.45 -12.87 6.07
C THR A 2 -36.37 -13.78 6.67
N ILE A 3 -36.71 -15.02 7.03
CA ILE A 3 -35.77 -15.96 7.68
C ILE A 3 -34.63 -16.40 6.75
N THR A 4 -34.92 -16.64 5.47
CA THR A 4 -33.90 -17.02 4.47
C THR A 4 -32.90 -15.90 4.22
N ILE A 5 -33.34 -14.64 4.20
CA ILE A 5 -32.44 -13.48 4.05
C ILE A 5 -31.53 -13.35 5.28
N ILE A 6 -32.06 -13.55 6.48
CA ILE A 6 -31.29 -13.51 7.73
C ILE A 6 -30.23 -14.62 7.75
N LEU A 7 -30.57 -15.84 7.33
CA LEU A 7 -29.62 -16.96 7.28
C LEU A 7 -28.51 -16.76 6.24
N VAL A 8 -28.81 -16.14 5.09
CA VAL A 8 -27.79 -15.78 4.09
C VAL A 8 -26.86 -14.68 4.64
N ILE A 9 -27.41 -13.67 5.32
CA ILE A 9 -26.62 -12.59 5.93
C ILE A 9 -25.75 -13.14 7.07
N ILE A 10 -26.30 -14.00 7.94
CA ILE A 10 -25.55 -14.65 9.02
C ILE A 10 -24.49 -15.58 8.44
N GLY A 11 -24.79 -16.37 7.41
CA GLY A 11 -23.82 -17.21 6.72
C GLY A 11 -22.68 -16.40 6.09
N PHE A 12 -23.01 -15.25 5.51
CA PHE A 12 -22.01 -14.32 4.97
C PHE A 12 -21.16 -13.72 6.09
N ILE A 13 -21.78 -13.24 7.17
CA ILE A 13 -21.08 -12.68 8.34
C ILE A 13 -20.19 -13.75 9.00
N ILE A 14 -20.67 -14.97 9.18
CA ILE A 14 -19.92 -16.11 9.71
C ILE A 14 -18.78 -16.48 8.77
N TYR A 15 -18.99 -16.51 7.46
CA TYR A 15 -17.94 -16.72 6.46
C TYR A 15 -16.83 -15.64 6.57
N TRP A 16 -17.20 -14.38 6.79
CA TRP A 16 -16.24 -13.28 7.01
C TRP A 16 -15.55 -13.33 8.38
N ILE A 17 -16.24 -13.87 9.40
CA ILE A 17 -15.71 -14.11 10.74
C ILE A 17 -14.73 -15.30 10.73
N PHE A 18 -14.99 -16.38 9.99
CA PHE A 18 -14.09 -17.55 9.93
C PHE A 18 -12.84 -17.29 9.08
N ILE A 19 -12.88 -16.36 8.13
CA ILE A 19 -11.67 -15.80 7.45
C ILE A 19 -10.92 -14.80 8.38
N LYS A 20 -11.15 -14.80 9.70
CA LYS A 20 -10.34 -14.02 10.65
C LYS A 20 -9.01 -14.74 10.90
N ASP A 21 -7.93 -13.97 10.76
CA ASP A 21 -6.61 -14.22 11.36
C ASP A 21 -5.61 -15.13 10.61
N GLY A 22 -5.74 -15.19 9.28
CA GLY A 22 -4.70 -15.74 8.38
C GLY A 22 -4.25 -14.81 7.26
N ALA A 23 -5.06 -13.82 6.87
CA ALA A 23 -4.86 -13.08 5.62
C ALA A 23 -3.50 -12.37 5.54
N TYR A 24 -3.05 -11.68 6.60
CA TYR A 24 -1.73 -11.05 6.60
C TYR A 24 -0.59 -12.08 6.48
N LYS A 25 -0.65 -13.16 7.27
CA LYS A 25 0.37 -14.23 7.24
C LYS A 25 0.42 -14.92 5.88
N GLN A 26 -0.75 -15.20 5.30
CA GLN A 26 -0.89 -15.76 3.97
C GLN A 26 -0.33 -14.82 2.92
N GLY A 27 -0.68 -13.52 2.98
CA GLY A 27 -0.15 -12.51 2.07
C GLY A 27 1.37 -12.38 2.17
N VAL A 28 1.95 -12.48 3.37
CA VAL A 28 3.42 -12.54 3.55
C VAL A 28 4.00 -13.81 2.93
N GLY A 29 3.32 -14.96 3.05
CA GLY A 29 3.74 -16.21 2.40
C GLY A 29 3.75 -16.10 0.88
N GLU A 30 2.66 -15.58 0.31
CA GLU A 30 2.50 -15.36 -1.13
C GLU A 30 3.49 -14.33 -1.69
N LEU A 31 3.73 -13.25 -0.94
CA LEU A 31 4.75 -12.25 -1.27
C LEU A 31 6.13 -12.90 -1.35
N LYS A 32 6.49 -13.76 -0.40
CA LYS A 32 7.76 -14.49 -0.39
C LYS A 32 7.87 -15.52 -1.52
N SER A 33 6.75 -16.11 -1.94
CA SER A 33 6.71 -17.02 -3.09
C SER A 33 6.63 -16.31 -4.44
N GLY A 34 6.60 -14.97 -4.48
CA GLY A 34 6.49 -14.18 -5.69
C GLY A 34 5.07 -14.11 -6.29
N ASP A 35 4.05 -14.60 -5.58
CA ASP A 35 2.65 -14.49 -6.01
C ASP A 35 2.07 -13.13 -5.55
N PHE A 36 2.55 -12.07 -6.20
CA PHE A 36 2.20 -10.70 -5.85
C PHE A 36 0.70 -10.40 -5.99
N HIS A 37 0.02 -11.07 -6.92
CA HIS A 37 -1.42 -10.89 -7.15
C HIS A 37 -2.25 -11.43 -5.98
N LYS A 38 -1.97 -12.66 -5.50
CA LYS A 38 -2.67 -13.19 -4.32
C LYS A 38 -2.30 -12.41 -3.05
N ALA A 39 -1.01 -12.08 -2.90
CA ALA A 39 -0.52 -11.30 -1.77
C ALA A 39 -1.26 -9.95 -1.66
N TYR A 40 -1.40 -9.25 -2.79
CA TYR A 40 -2.15 -8.00 -2.90
C TYR A 40 -3.59 -8.15 -2.38
N GLY A 41 -4.32 -9.18 -2.84
CA GLY A 41 -5.68 -9.44 -2.38
C GLY A 41 -5.78 -9.73 -0.88
N ASN A 42 -4.80 -10.42 -0.32
CA ASN A 42 -4.79 -10.78 1.11
C ASN A 42 -4.38 -9.62 2.03
N PHE A 43 -3.49 -8.73 1.60
CA PHE A 43 -3.22 -7.50 2.34
C PHE A 43 -4.39 -6.52 2.30
N HIS A 44 -5.11 -6.41 1.17
CA HIS A 44 -6.37 -5.64 1.11
C HIS A 44 -7.42 -6.15 2.08
N LYS A 45 -7.61 -7.48 2.18
CA LYS A 45 -8.49 -8.07 3.20
C LYS A 45 -8.06 -7.70 4.62
N THR A 46 -6.75 -7.64 4.86
CA THR A 46 -6.18 -7.24 6.16
C THR A 46 -6.51 -5.78 6.48
N ILE A 47 -6.26 -4.85 5.55
CA ILE A 47 -6.51 -3.42 5.73
C ILE A 47 -8.00 -3.12 5.87
N ARG A 48 -8.87 -3.80 5.12
CA ARG A 48 -10.31 -3.61 5.27
C ARG A 48 -10.81 -4.01 6.67
N LYS A 49 -10.17 -4.99 7.31
CA LYS A 49 -10.47 -5.41 8.69
C LYS A 49 -9.81 -4.50 9.73
N ASN A 50 -8.57 -4.09 9.50
CA ASN A 50 -7.83 -3.17 10.33
C ASN A 50 -7.20 -2.07 9.46
N PRO A 51 -7.89 -0.93 9.27
CA PRO A 51 -7.41 0.17 8.43
C PRO A 51 -6.14 0.85 8.95
N LYS A 52 -5.71 0.54 10.19
CA LYS A 52 -4.47 1.02 10.82
C LYS A 52 -3.38 -0.06 10.84
N HIS A 53 -3.45 -1.08 9.99
CA HIS A 53 -2.43 -2.12 9.91
C HIS A 53 -1.26 -1.69 9.01
N PHE A 54 -0.34 -0.88 9.53
CA PHE A 54 0.76 -0.27 8.75
C PHE A 54 1.64 -1.29 7.99
N MET A 55 1.87 -2.49 8.55
CA MET A 55 2.65 -3.53 7.85
C MET A 55 1.92 -4.10 6.62
N ALA A 56 0.59 -4.08 6.60
CA ALA A 56 -0.19 -4.55 5.46
C ALA A 56 -0.20 -3.49 4.37
N GLU A 57 -0.29 -2.21 4.74
CA GLU A 57 -0.10 -1.07 3.82
C GLU A 57 1.31 -1.13 3.21
N PHE A 58 2.35 -1.31 4.03
CA PHE A 58 3.71 -1.44 3.53
C PHE A 58 3.89 -2.60 2.55
N HIS A 59 3.37 -3.79 2.88
CA HIS A 59 3.48 -4.93 1.97
C HIS A 59 2.60 -4.79 0.72
N LEU A 60 1.46 -4.09 0.78
CA LEU A 60 0.74 -3.69 -0.44
C LEU A 60 1.61 -2.82 -1.33
N GLY A 61 2.29 -1.83 -0.75
CA GLY A 61 3.20 -0.97 -1.51
C GLY A 61 4.30 -1.77 -2.22
N LEU A 62 4.85 -2.81 -1.56
CA LEU A 62 5.79 -3.74 -2.18
C LEU A 62 5.15 -4.56 -3.31
N CYS A 63 3.91 -5.05 -3.13
CA CYS A 63 3.20 -5.78 -4.17
C CYS A 63 2.96 -4.89 -5.41
N CYS A 64 2.56 -3.63 -5.21
CA CYS A 64 2.36 -2.67 -6.29
C CYS A 64 3.69 -2.35 -6.99
N LYS A 65 4.77 -2.10 -6.23
CA LYS A 65 6.11 -1.87 -6.80
C LYS A 65 6.54 -3.05 -7.69
N HIS A 66 6.38 -4.28 -7.21
CA HIS A 66 6.69 -5.47 -8.01
C HIS A 66 5.77 -5.64 -9.22
N GLN A 67 4.49 -5.32 -9.10
CA GLN A 67 3.59 -5.32 -10.25
C GLN A 67 4.01 -4.29 -11.30
N ALA A 68 4.43 -3.08 -10.89
CA ALA A 68 4.96 -2.09 -11.81
C ALA A 68 6.17 -2.63 -12.59
N GLU A 69 7.11 -3.31 -11.92
CA GLU A 69 8.31 -3.92 -12.52
C GLU A 69 7.99 -4.98 -13.60
N LEU A 70 6.76 -5.54 -13.63
CA LEU A 70 6.32 -6.48 -14.67
C LEU A 70 5.92 -5.76 -15.98
N PHE A 71 5.61 -4.47 -15.92
CA PHE A 71 5.23 -3.67 -17.08
C PHE A 71 6.41 -2.85 -17.60
N LYS A 72 6.38 -2.51 -18.89
CA LYS A 72 7.35 -1.58 -19.48
C LYS A 72 7.15 -0.19 -18.87
N GLU A 73 8.22 0.61 -18.79
CA GLU A 73 8.16 1.96 -18.20
C GLU A 73 7.16 2.90 -18.90
N THR A 74 6.91 2.71 -20.20
CA THR A 74 5.95 3.51 -20.98
C THR A 74 4.50 3.04 -20.84
N ASP A 75 4.25 1.97 -20.08
CA ASP A 75 2.90 1.43 -19.87
C ASP A 75 2.19 2.20 -18.77
N THR A 76 0.98 2.69 -19.02
CA THR A 76 0.17 3.38 -18.01
C THR A 76 -0.08 2.52 -16.76
N ASN A 77 -0.10 1.18 -16.89
CA ASN A 77 -0.19 0.29 -15.73
C ASN A 77 1.05 0.37 -14.84
N ASN A 78 2.25 0.52 -15.42
CA ASN A 78 3.49 0.74 -14.66
C ASN A 78 3.36 1.98 -13.79
N GLU A 79 2.94 3.10 -14.38
CA GLU A 79 2.78 4.39 -13.69
C GLU A 79 1.73 4.27 -12.57
N ASN A 80 0.56 3.69 -12.88
CA ASN A 80 -0.50 3.46 -11.91
C ASN A 80 -0.03 2.66 -10.69
N PHE A 81 0.70 1.56 -10.92
CA PHE A 81 1.23 0.74 -9.84
C PHE A 81 2.31 1.45 -9.01
N LYS A 82 3.14 2.31 -9.63
CA LYS A 82 4.09 3.15 -8.89
C LYS A 82 3.37 4.18 -8.00
N ILE A 83 2.34 4.84 -8.51
CA ILE A 83 1.51 5.77 -7.72
C ILE A 83 0.79 5.05 -6.58
N GLU A 84 0.28 3.84 -6.83
CA GLU A 84 -0.36 3.04 -5.80
C GLU A 84 0.65 2.61 -4.72
N ALA A 85 1.84 2.17 -5.14
CA ALA A 85 2.94 1.83 -4.24
C ALA A 85 3.31 3.01 -3.33
N LEU A 86 3.50 4.19 -3.94
CA LEU A 86 3.78 5.44 -3.25
C LEU A 86 2.72 5.73 -2.18
N ASN A 87 1.44 5.66 -2.55
CA ASN A 87 0.34 5.97 -1.64
C ASN A 87 0.29 5.05 -0.43
N HIS A 88 0.54 3.75 -0.64
CA HIS A 88 0.59 2.75 0.43
C HIS A 88 1.79 2.93 1.35
N PHE A 89 2.97 3.28 0.82
CA PHE A 89 4.12 3.62 1.66
C PHE A 89 3.87 4.87 2.49
N LEU A 90 3.31 5.92 1.90
CA LEU A 90 2.94 7.12 2.64
C LEU A 90 1.94 6.81 3.75
N ARG A 91 0.95 5.96 3.47
CA ARG A 91 -0.05 5.54 4.46
C ARG A 91 0.55 4.71 5.59
N ALA A 92 1.51 3.84 5.30
CA ALA A 92 2.25 3.11 6.33
C ALA A 92 3.05 4.06 7.25
N SER A 93 3.68 5.10 6.69
CA SER A 93 4.36 6.16 7.47
C SER A 93 3.37 6.99 8.30
N GLU A 94 2.19 7.30 7.76
CA GLU A 94 1.14 8.04 8.49
C GLU A 94 0.67 7.27 9.74
N ILE A 95 0.44 5.97 9.58
CA ILE A 95 -0.04 5.11 10.67
C ILE A 95 1.07 4.87 11.70
N ASN A 96 2.32 4.67 11.24
CA ASN A 96 3.48 4.48 12.10
C ASN A 96 4.64 5.39 11.66
N PRO A 97 4.72 6.61 12.21
CA PRO A 97 5.78 7.56 11.86
C PRO A 97 7.19 7.02 12.08
N ASN A 98 7.40 6.13 13.06
CA ASN A 98 8.74 5.60 13.34
C ASN A 98 9.17 4.49 12.36
N PHE A 99 8.34 4.13 11.39
CA PHE A 99 8.62 3.08 10.42
C PHE A 99 9.41 3.63 9.21
N LEU A 100 10.69 3.94 9.46
CA LEU A 100 11.61 4.55 8.48
C LEU A 100 11.73 3.78 7.16
N LYS A 101 11.55 2.45 7.18
CA LYS A 101 11.59 1.62 5.97
C LYS A 101 10.62 2.10 4.89
N SER A 102 9.47 2.65 5.28
CA SER A 102 8.48 3.14 4.33
C SER A 102 8.94 4.43 3.65
N ASN A 103 9.52 5.37 4.40
CA ASN A 103 10.10 6.60 3.86
C ASN A 103 11.23 6.30 2.86
N ASN A 104 12.13 5.38 3.20
CA ASN A 104 13.22 4.99 2.31
C ASN A 104 12.71 4.44 0.97
N LEU A 105 11.59 3.72 0.96
CA LEU A 105 11.00 3.23 -0.29
C LEU A 105 10.34 4.33 -1.11
N VAL A 106 9.75 5.35 -0.48
CA VAL A 106 9.27 6.54 -1.20
C VAL A 106 10.42 7.27 -1.87
N GLU A 107 11.52 7.48 -1.14
CA GLU A 107 12.73 8.11 -1.69
C GLU A 107 13.27 7.32 -2.87
N VAL A 108 13.45 6.00 -2.72
CA VAL A 108 13.92 5.13 -3.81
C VAL A 108 13.01 5.20 -5.02
N LEU A 109 11.69 5.15 -4.82
CA LEU A 109 10.72 5.16 -5.92
C LEU A 109 10.76 6.47 -6.71
N ILE A 110 10.89 7.61 -6.03
CA ILE A 110 11.00 8.93 -6.68
C ILE A 110 12.39 9.14 -7.31
N ALA A 111 13.46 8.72 -6.62
CA ALA A 111 14.82 8.92 -7.09
C ALA A 111 15.14 8.09 -8.33
N SER A 112 14.61 6.86 -8.40
CA SER A 112 14.79 5.94 -9.53
C SER A 112 13.86 6.22 -10.72
N GLU A 113 12.89 7.13 -10.59
CA GLU A 113 11.97 7.45 -11.68
C GLU A 113 12.66 8.31 -12.75
N ASN A 114 12.69 7.78 -13.98
CA ASN A 114 13.28 8.44 -15.15
C ASN A 114 12.25 9.29 -15.90
N ASN A 115 10.96 8.98 -15.79
CA ASN A 115 9.90 9.80 -16.36
C ASN A 115 9.72 11.06 -15.51
N ASN A 116 10.23 12.20 -16.00
CA ASN A 116 10.16 13.48 -15.31
C ASN A 116 8.73 13.91 -14.93
N ASN A 117 7.74 13.63 -15.78
CA ASN A 117 6.36 14.01 -15.48
C ASN A 117 5.81 13.21 -14.30
N LEU A 118 6.00 11.88 -14.33
CA LEU A 118 5.58 11.00 -13.24
C LEU A 118 6.34 11.32 -11.95
N LYS A 119 7.65 11.58 -12.04
CA LYS A 119 8.47 11.99 -10.89
C LYS A 119 7.92 13.25 -10.22
N GLN A 120 7.57 14.27 -11.00
CA GLN A 120 6.98 15.50 -10.47
C GLN A 120 5.60 15.27 -9.85
N GLU A 121 4.78 14.41 -10.47
CA GLU A 121 3.49 14.01 -9.90
C GLU A 121 3.68 13.32 -8.54
N MET A 122 4.59 12.35 -8.45
CA MET A 122 4.90 11.66 -7.21
C MET A 122 5.39 12.61 -6.11
N ILE A 123 6.25 13.57 -6.46
CA ILE A 123 6.71 14.62 -5.53
C ILE A 123 5.52 15.46 -5.04
N SER A 124 4.63 15.85 -5.94
CA SER A 124 3.43 16.64 -5.62
C SER A 124 2.49 15.89 -4.66
N ILE A 125 2.19 14.61 -4.96
CA ILE A 125 1.39 13.73 -4.09
C ILE A 125 2.03 13.63 -2.70
N THR A 126 3.35 13.41 -2.68
CA THR A 126 4.12 13.24 -1.45
C THR A 126 4.05 14.51 -0.59
N LYS A 127 4.35 15.69 -1.17
CA LYS A 127 4.27 16.99 -0.48
C LYS A 127 2.87 17.25 0.08
N ASN A 128 1.84 17.11 -0.75
CA ASN A 128 0.44 17.33 -0.35
C ASN A 128 0.05 16.47 0.86
N LYS A 129 0.49 15.21 0.87
CA LYS A 129 0.19 14.27 1.94
C LYS A 129 0.94 14.63 3.21
N ILE A 130 2.25 14.88 3.12
CA ILE A 130 3.10 15.23 4.26
C ILE A 130 2.68 16.54 4.93
N ASP A 131 2.26 17.55 4.15
CA ASP A 131 1.83 18.84 4.70
C ASP A 131 0.69 18.72 5.71
N LYS A 132 -0.16 17.69 5.53
CA LYS A 132 -1.31 17.33 6.38
C LYS A 132 -0.95 16.42 7.56
N THR A 133 0.31 16.04 7.71
CA THR A 133 0.78 15.08 8.73
C THR A 133 1.57 15.74 9.87
N THR A 134 2.01 14.94 10.84
CA THR A 134 2.74 15.38 12.03
C THR A 134 4.14 15.89 11.70
N SER A 135 4.73 16.73 12.59
CA SER A 135 6.08 17.27 12.42
C SER A 135 7.16 16.18 12.26
N ALA A 136 7.01 15.04 12.94
CA ALA A 136 7.94 13.92 12.84
C ALA A 136 8.00 13.33 11.42
N ILE A 137 6.84 13.26 10.74
CA ILE A 137 6.79 12.82 9.34
C ILE A 137 7.42 13.90 8.44
N LYS A 138 7.12 15.18 8.66
CA LYS A 138 7.72 16.27 7.86
C LYS A 138 9.25 16.24 7.87
N GLU A 139 9.85 15.94 9.04
CA GLU A 139 11.30 15.84 9.19
C GLU A 139 11.89 14.69 8.36
N GLN A 140 11.25 13.52 8.37
CA GLN A 140 11.69 12.33 7.61
C GLN A 140 11.73 12.58 6.11
N TYR A 141 10.84 13.42 5.60
CA TYR A 141 10.75 13.77 4.19
C TYR A 141 11.42 15.11 3.85
N SER A 142 12.26 15.65 4.73
CA SER A 142 13.00 16.90 4.49
C SER A 142 13.90 16.86 3.24
N TRP A 143 14.25 15.67 2.76
CA TRP A 143 14.97 15.46 1.50
C TRP A 143 14.21 15.97 0.28
N LEU A 144 12.87 16.06 0.32
CA LEU A 144 12.04 16.63 -0.75
C LEU A 144 12.31 18.11 -1.03
N ASN A 145 12.93 18.82 -0.09
CA ASN A 145 13.32 20.22 -0.28
C ASN A 145 14.64 20.36 -1.06
N ARG A 146 15.33 19.24 -1.34
CA ARG A 146 16.62 19.19 -2.02
C ARG A 146 16.52 18.73 -3.47
N ILE A 147 15.32 18.34 -3.92
CA ILE A 147 15.02 17.85 -5.27
C ILE A 147 13.91 18.69 -5.92
#